data_AF-A0A8H6YTS6-F1
#
_entry.id   AF-A0A8H6YTS6-F1
#
_cell.length_a   1.000
_cell.length_b   1.000
_cell.length_c   1.000
_cell.angle_alpha   90.00
_cell.angle_beta   90.00
_cell.angle_gamma   90.00
#
_symmetry.space_group_name_H-M   'P 1'
#
loop_
_entity.id
_entity.type
_entity.pdbx_description
1 polymer ?
#
loop_
_entity_poly.entity_id
_entity_poly.type
_entity_poly.pdbx_seq_one_letter_code
_entity_poly.pdbx_strand_id
1 'polypeptide(L)'
;MKFFFFCLAYYRYCHLGGGCTFSQIAALYARLTRPTPNQTAQCPSYPTITPLFRTYSAVDNDHFYTSIPSEVIAAANEGGQYSLEGVAASIFPTQITLSTPLFRLFKGAVTDHAYTTSAVEVDTLEAEGYVLEVEIPGYVYTTQICNSVPLYGLFSVSGQDHFMTSSVILNSTYFFGANYDMSSASTSERAAAIAGGYTDQGIVAYVPARGSVFDAPSC
;
A
#
# COMPACT_ATOMS: atom_id res chain seq x y z
N MET A 1 25.62 36.64 4.03
CA MET A 1 26.56 35.50 4.26
C MET A 1 26.13 34.18 3.58
N LYS A 2 25.59 34.23 2.34
CA LYS A 2 25.23 33.02 1.55
C LYS A 2 26.24 32.70 0.41
N PHE A 3 27.33 33.45 0.31
CA PHE A 3 28.31 33.30 -0.78
C PHE A 3 29.44 32.28 -0.50
N PHE A 4 29.59 31.80 0.74
CA PHE A 4 30.70 30.90 1.11
C PHE A 4 30.43 29.41 0.87
N PHE A 5 29.18 28.98 0.69
CA PHE A 5 28.86 27.56 0.42
C PHE A 5 28.98 27.17 -1.07
N PHE A 6 29.16 28.14 -1.98
CA PHE A 6 29.32 27.88 -3.41
C PHE A 6 30.67 27.21 -3.77
N CYS A 7 31.67 27.28 -2.89
CA CYS A 7 33.03 26.84 -3.22
C CYS A 7 33.32 25.36 -2.89
N LEU A 8 32.64 24.77 -1.90
CA LEU A 8 32.95 23.41 -1.42
C LEU A 8 32.39 22.27 -2.30
N ALA A 9 31.21 22.46 -2.90
CA ALA A 9 30.67 21.50 -3.88
C ALA A 9 31.39 21.58 -5.25
N TYR A 10 31.91 22.77 -5.58
CA TYR A 10 32.70 23.04 -6.78
C TYR A 10 34.08 22.36 -6.72
N TYR A 11 34.72 22.35 -5.54
CA TYR A 11 36.08 21.82 -5.36
C TYR A 11 36.18 20.28 -5.42
N ARG A 12 35.15 19.54 -5.00
CA ARG A 12 35.19 18.06 -5.00
C ARG A 12 34.94 17.42 -6.37
N TYR A 13 34.32 18.12 -7.31
CA TYR A 13 33.95 17.55 -8.62
C TYR A 13 34.95 17.83 -9.74
N CYS A 14 35.71 18.93 -9.69
CA CYS A 14 36.59 19.32 -10.80
C CYS A 14 38.10 19.07 -10.59
N HIS A 15 38.54 18.42 -9.49
CA HIS A 15 39.99 18.27 -9.17
C HIS A 15 40.62 16.89 -9.41
N LEU A 16 40.03 16.03 -10.25
CA LEU A 16 40.71 14.85 -10.80
C LEU A 16 40.99 15.00 -12.31
N GLY A 17 41.67 16.09 -12.69
CA GLY A 17 42.42 16.20 -13.94
C GLY A 17 41.65 16.42 -15.25
N GLY A 18 40.31 16.39 -15.26
CA GLY A 18 39.50 16.70 -16.43
C GLY A 18 38.67 17.96 -16.19
N GLY A 19 39.00 19.06 -16.87
CA GLY A 19 38.24 20.32 -16.74
C GLY A 19 36.74 20.10 -16.98
N CYS A 20 35.92 20.70 -16.12
CA CYS A 20 34.47 20.62 -16.22
C CYS A 20 34.00 21.37 -17.48
N THR A 21 33.33 20.68 -18.41
CA THR A 21 32.86 21.30 -19.66
C THR A 21 31.71 22.27 -19.40
N PHE A 22 31.51 23.24 -20.29
CA PHE A 22 30.39 24.20 -20.19
C PHE A 22 29.03 23.49 -20.00
N SER A 23 28.84 22.34 -20.64
CA SER A 23 27.64 21.50 -20.50
C SER A 23 27.47 20.90 -19.10
N GLN A 24 28.56 20.54 -18.41
CA GLN A 24 28.51 20.03 -17.04
C GLN A 24 28.17 21.14 -16.04
N ILE A 25 28.71 22.36 -16.26
CA ILE A 25 28.39 23.54 -15.45
C ILE A 25 26.93 23.96 -15.67
N ALA A 26 26.45 23.95 -16.92
CA ALA A 26 25.07 24.25 -17.25
C ALA A 26 24.08 23.23 -16.64
N ALA A 27 24.42 21.94 -16.61
CA ALA A 27 23.60 20.90 -15.99
C ALA A 27 23.53 21.05 -14.46
N LEU A 28 24.63 21.43 -13.81
CA LEU A 28 24.64 21.70 -12.37
C LEU A 28 23.85 22.97 -12.04
N TYR A 29 24.02 24.04 -12.84
CA TYR A 29 23.26 25.27 -12.69
C TYR A 29 21.75 25.03 -12.89
N ALA A 30 21.37 24.26 -13.93
CA ALA A 30 19.98 23.88 -14.18
C ALA A 30 19.37 23.03 -13.05
N ARG A 31 20.15 22.22 -12.33
CA ARG A 31 19.68 21.48 -11.13
C ARG A 31 19.51 22.39 -9.92
N LEU A 32 20.40 23.37 -9.76
CA LEU A 32 20.39 24.31 -8.63
C LEU A 32 19.37 25.45 -8.81
N THR A 33 19.01 25.78 -10.06
CA THR A 33 18.01 26.80 -10.39
C THR A 33 16.71 26.21 -10.92
N ARG A 34 16.54 24.88 -10.90
CA ARG A 34 15.22 24.29 -11.16
C ARG A 34 14.30 24.85 -10.08
N PRO A 35 13.25 25.61 -10.43
CA PRO A 35 12.22 25.91 -9.45
C PRO A 35 11.76 24.56 -8.93
N THR A 36 11.93 24.31 -7.62
CA THR A 36 11.23 23.20 -6.97
C THR A 36 9.79 23.37 -7.41
N PRO A 37 9.18 22.37 -8.10
CA PRO A 37 7.76 22.45 -8.39
C PRO A 37 7.11 22.83 -7.08
N ASN A 38 6.43 23.96 -7.07
CA ASN A 38 5.79 24.49 -5.89
C ASN A 38 5.02 23.31 -5.28
N GLN A 39 5.44 22.87 -4.09
CA GLN A 39 5.00 21.63 -3.47
C GLN A 39 3.55 21.76 -2.94
N THR A 40 2.78 22.67 -3.55
CA THR A 40 1.41 23.06 -3.22
C THR A 40 0.44 22.82 -4.38
N ALA A 41 0.72 21.87 -5.27
CA ALA A 41 -0.35 20.92 -5.61
C ALA A 41 -0.47 19.96 -4.41
N GLN A 42 -0.88 20.53 -3.27
CA GLN A 42 -0.80 19.86 -1.99
C GLN A 42 -1.88 18.81 -2.00
N CYS A 43 -1.44 17.57 -1.98
CA CYS A 43 -2.28 16.45 -1.62
C CYS A 43 -3.04 16.77 -0.33
N PRO A 44 -4.34 16.48 -0.25
CA PRO A 44 -5.06 16.63 1.00
C PRO A 44 -4.25 15.94 2.10
N SER A 45 -3.95 16.65 3.19
CA SER A 45 -3.44 15.98 4.38
C SER A 45 -4.52 14.99 4.81
N TYR A 46 -4.27 13.69 4.68
CA TYR A 46 -5.22 12.67 5.08
C TYR A 46 -5.26 12.65 6.61
N PRO A 47 -6.38 13.02 7.25
CA PRO A 47 -6.39 13.19 8.70
C PRO A 47 -6.23 11.85 9.42
N THR A 48 -6.68 10.75 8.80
CA THR A 48 -6.62 9.41 9.40
C THR A 48 -6.47 8.33 8.34
N ILE A 49 -5.45 7.48 8.51
CA ILE A 49 -5.30 6.21 7.81
C ILE A 49 -5.28 5.08 8.83
N THR A 50 -5.77 3.90 8.45
CA THR A 50 -5.78 2.70 9.29
C THR A 50 -5.12 1.54 8.53
N PRO A 51 -4.47 0.58 9.21
CA PRO A 51 -4.01 -0.64 8.59
C PRO A 51 -5.16 -1.45 7.99
N LEU A 52 -4.94 -2.03 6.81
CA LEU A 52 -5.64 -3.20 6.30
C LEU A 52 -4.82 -4.43 6.72
N PHE A 53 -5.29 -5.12 7.74
CA PHE A 53 -4.71 -6.37 8.18
C PHE A 53 -4.95 -7.47 7.16
N ARG A 54 -3.98 -8.38 7.06
CA ARG A 54 -4.11 -9.64 6.33
C ARG A 54 -4.01 -10.79 7.32
N THR A 55 -4.97 -11.69 7.26
CA THR A 55 -4.96 -12.95 7.99
C THR A 55 -5.11 -14.09 7.01
N TYR A 56 -4.54 -15.25 7.33
CA TYR A 56 -4.57 -16.42 6.46
C TYR A 56 -5.04 -17.67 7.22
N SER A 57 -5.96 -18.43 6.61
CA SER A 57 -6.33 -19.78 7.06
C SER A 57 -5.63 -20.82 6.19
N ALA A 58 -4.70 -21.57 6.77
CA ALA A 58 -4.08 -22.71 6.08
C ALA A 58 -5.03 -23.91 5.93
N VAL A 59 -6.13 -23.93 6.70
CA VAL A 59 -7.14 -25.00 6.65
C VAL A 59 -8.05 -24.79 5.44
N ASP A 60 -8.51 -23.55 5.26
CA ASP A 60 -9.43 -23.17 4.18
C ASP A 60 -8.70 -22.70 2.93
N ASN A 61 -7.41 -22.39 3.06
CA ASN A 61 -6.60 -21.73 2.05
C ASN A 61 -7.19 -20.38 1.61
N ASP A 62 -7.55 -19.52 2.58
CA ASP A 62 -8.18 -18.22 2.33
C ASP A 62 -7.42 -17.07 2.99
N HIS A 63 -7.31 -15.95 2.28
CA HIS A 63 -6.88 -14.68 2.83
C HIS A 63 -8.06 -13.76 3.15
N PHE A 64 -8.14 -13.39 4.42
CA PHE A 64 -9.09 -12.41 4.91
C PHE A 64 -8.41 -11.07 5.21
N TYR A 65 -9.04 -9.97 4.78
CA TYR A 65 -8.55 -8.60 4.90
C TYR A 65 -9.58 -7.72 5.60
N THR A 66 -9.11 -6.98 6.59
CA THR A 66 -9.97 -6.09 7.39
C THR A 66 -9.18 -4.94 7.99
N SER A 67 -9.81 -3.79 8.19
CA SER A 67 -9.27 -2.74 9.07
C SER A 67 -9.94 -2.69 10.44
N ILE A 68 -10.87 -3.60 10.71
CA ILE A 68 -11.69 -3.68 11.92
C ILE A 68 -11.00 -4.65 12.90
N PRO A 69 -10.42 -4.17 14.02
CA PRO A 69 -9.65 -5.02 14.92
C PRO A 69 -10.45 -6.17 15.54
N SER A 70 -11.76 -6.00 15.74
CA SER A 70 -12.62 -7.06 16.25
C SER A 70 -12.82 -8.20 15.24
N GLU A 71 -12.76 -7.93 13.93
CA GLU A 71 -12.81 -8.99 12.91
C GLU A 71 -11.52 -9.82 12.90
N VAL A 72 -10.35 -9.21 13.12
CA VAL A 72 -9.09 -9.95 13.29
C VAL A 72 -9.16 -10.89 14.49
N ILE A 73 -9.70 -10.40 15.61
CA ILE A 73 -9.89 -11.19 16.82
C ILE A 73 -10.94 -12.29 16.61
N ALA A 74 -12.03 -12.00 15.90
CA ALA A 74 -13.06 -12.98 15.58
C ALA A 74 -12.51 -14.08 14.66
N ALA A 75 -11.81 -13.73 13.58
CA ALA A 75 -11.19 -14.69 12.66
C ALA A 75 -10.17 -15.60 13.37
N ALA A 76 -9.46 -15.08 14.37
CA ALA A 76 -8.57 -15.88 15.21
C ALA A 76 -9.32 -16.77 16.22
N ASN A 77 -10.54 -16.41 16.65
CA ASN A 77 -11.30 -17.12 17.68
C ASN A 77 -12.36 -18.09 17.14
N GLU A 78 -12.87 -17.87 15.92
CA GLU A 78 -13.79 -18.77 15.21
C GLU A 78 -13.02 -20.02 14.77
N GLY A 79 -12.79 -20.90 15.74
CA GLY A 79 -12.12 -22.18 15.56
C GLY A 79 -10.61 -22.10 15.31
N GLY A 80 -9.95 -20.95 15.57
CA GLY A 80 -8.49 -20.84 15.56
C GLY A 80 -7.83 -20.87 14.17
N GLN A 81 -8.61 -20.68 13.10
CA GLN A 81 -8.18 -21.01 11.74
C GLN A 81 -7.36 -19.90 11.07
N TYR A 82 -7.64 -18.62 11.33
CA TYR A 82 -6.89 -17.53 10.73
C TYR A 82 -5.76 -17.03 11.62
N SER A 83 -4.56 -16.96 11.03
CA SER A 83 -3.37 -16.37 11.64
C SER A 83 -3.12 -14.98 11.07
N LEU A 84 -2.82 -13.99 11.92
CA LEU A 84 -2.43 -12.65 11.48
C LEU A 84 -1.06 -12.70 10.80
N GLU A 85 -1.02 -12.32 9.53
CA GLU A 85 0.22 -12.26 8.74
C GLU A 85 0.85 -10.86 8.73
N GLY A 86 0.07 -9.83 9.09
CA GLY A 86 0.56 -8.46 9.23
C GLY A 86 -0.36 -7.45 8.54
N VAL A 87 0.24 -6.38 8.01
CA VAL A 87 -0.48 -5.28 7.35
C VAL A 87 -0.18 -5.29 5.85
N ALA A 88 -1.20 -5.51 5.02
CA ALA A 88 -1.09 -5.55 3.56
C ALA A 88 -1.08 -4.15 2.92
N ALA A 89 -1.84 -3.22 3.49
CA ALA A 89 -2.00 -1.85 3.00
C ALA A 89 -2.39 -0.86 4.12
N SER A 90 -2.24 0.44 3.87
CA SER A 90 -2.92 1.48 4.65
C SER A 90 -4.15 1.92 3.89
N ILE A 91 -5.29 2.11 4.53
CA ILE A 91 -6.55 2.51 3.87
C ILE A 91 -7.21 3.65 4.64
N PHE A 92 -8.24 4.26 4.07
CA PHE A 92 -9.05 5.22 4.82
C PHE A 92 -10.16 4.49 5.58
N PRO A 93 -10.34 4.77 6.89
CA PRO A 93 -11.42 4.15 7.66
C PRO A 93 -12.80 4.73 7.31
N THR A 94 -12.84 5.92 6.71
CA THR A 94 -14.06 6.62 6.29
C THR A 94 -13.89 7.17 4.89
N GLN A 95 -15.00 7.32 4.15
CA GLN A 95 -14.95 7.89 2.82
C GLN A 95 -14.40 9.31 2.86
N ILE A 96 -13.40 9.58 2.03
CA ILE A 96 -12.87 10.91 1.74
C ILE A 96 -13.01 11.24 0.25
N THR A 97 -12.72 12.49 -0.10
CA THR A 97 -12.70 12.96 -1.49
C THR A 97 -11.84 12.05 -2.37
N LEU A 98 -12.40 11.63 -3.51
CA LEU A 98 -11.81 10.73 -4.51
C LEU A 98 -11.60 9.27 -4.07
N SER A 99 -11.99 8.89 -2.86
CA SER A 99 -11.94 7.49 -2.41
C SER A 99 -13.25 6.75 -2.71
N THR A 100 -13.10 5.46 -2.99
CA THR A 100 -14.17 4.50 -3.28
C THR A 100 -14.12 3.39 -2.21
N PRO A 101 -15.27 2.85 -1.78
CA PRO A 101 -15.27 1.67 -0.92
C PRO A 101 -14.52 0.50 -1.56
N LEU A 102 -13.77 -0.23 -0.75
CA LEU A 102 -13.29 -1.57 -1.07
C LEU A 102 -14.36 -2.55 -0.58
N PHE A 103 -15.18 -3.05 -1.48
CA PHE A 103 -16.18 -4.08 -1.19
C PHE A 103 -15.49 -5.41 -0.88
N ARG A 104 -16.07 -6.18 0.03
CA ARG A 104 -15.67 -7.55 0.37
C ARG A 104 -16.86 -8.47 0.11
N LEU A 105 -16.63 -9.58 -0.58
CA LEU A 105 -17.65 -10.58 -0.86
C LEU A 105 -17.12 -11.95 -0.45
N PHE A 106 -18.02 -12.82 0.03
CA PHE A 106 -17.66 -14.15 0.51
C PHE A 106 -18.39 -15.26 -0.25
N LYS A 107 -17.67 -16.33 -0.57
CA LYS A 107 -18.24 -17.54 -1.18
C LYS A 107 -17.98 -18.76 -0.32
N GLY A 108 -18.95 -19.08 0.55
CA GLY A 108 -18.83 -20.21 1.48
C GLY A 108 -18.71 -21.61 0.86
N ALA A 109 -19.00 -21.77 -0.43
CA ALA A 109 -18.83 -23.05 -1.12
C ALA A 109 -17.36 -23.46 -1.30
N VAL A 110 -16.45 -22.49 -1.36
CA VAL A 110 -14.99 -22.70 -1.49
C VAL A 110 -14.21 -21.99 -0.38
N THR A 111 -14.90 -21.30 0.53
CA THR A 111 -14.34 -20.44 1.58
C THR A 111 -13.33 -19.46 0.98
N ASP A 112 -13.80 -18.48 0.21
CA ASP A 112 -12.94 -17.46 -0.41
C ASP A 112 -13.55 -16.06 -0.24
N HIS A 113 -12.69 -15.09 0.06
CA HIS A 113 -13.03 -13.67 0.09
C HIS A 113 -12.50 -12.92 -1.13
N ALA A 114 -13.39 -12.33 -1.93
CA ALA A 114 -13.05 -11.45 -3.03
C ALA A 114 -13.18 -9.97 -2.63
N TYR A 115 -12.35 -9.11 -3.22
CA TYR A 115 -12.32 -7.68 -2.91
C TYR A 115 -12.28 -6.84 -4.17
N THR A 116 -13.15 -5.82 -4.26
CA THR A 116 -13.24 -4.97 -5.45
C THR A 116 -13.69 -3.54 -5.12
N THR A 117 -13.36 -2.60 -5.99
CA THR A 117 -13.93 -1.24 -5.97
C THR A 117 -15.02 -1.03 -7.04
N SER A 118 -15.26 -2.03 -7.88
CA SER A 118 -16.16 -1.96 -9.03
C SER A 118 -17.52 -2.56 -8.68
N ALA A 119 -18.57 -1.75 -8.70
CA ALA A 119 -19.94 -2.25 -8.55
C ALA A 119 -20.34 -3.27 -9.65
N VAL A 120 -19.78 -3.14 -10.85
CA VAL A 120 -20.01 -4.11 -11.94
C VAL A 120 -19.36 -5.46 -11.65
N GLU A 121 -18.21 -5.44 -10.97
CA GLU A 121 -17.54 -6.68 -10.54
C GLU A 121 -18.26 -7.33 -9.37
N VAL A 122 -18.86 -6.53 -8.46
CA VAL A 122 -19.79 -7.04 -7.43
C VAL A 122 -20.91 -7.83 -8.10
N ASP A 123 -21.63 -7.25 -9.07
CA ASP A 123 -22.73 -7.94 -9.78
C ASP A 123 -22.26 -9.24 -10.46
N THR A 124 -21.02 -9.24 -10.97
CA THR A 124 -20.41 -10.41 -11.62
C THR A 124 -20.10 -11.51 -10.60
N LEU A 125 -19.47 -11.17 -9.48
CA LEU A 125 -19.14 -12.10 -8.41
C LEU A 125 -20.40 -12.66 -7.73
N GLU A 126 -21.44 -11.85 -7.56
CA GLU A 126 -22.74 -12.34 -7.06
C GLU A 126 -23.36 -13.39 -8.01
N ALA A 127 -23.26 -13.18 -9.32
CA ALA A 127 -23.68 -14.17 -10.30
C ALA A 127 -22.85 -15.48 -10.25
N GLU A 128 -21.62 -15.40 -9.75
CA GLU A 128 -20.72 -16.54 -9.51
C GLU A 128 -20.91 -17.19 -8.12
N GLY A 129 -21.86 -16.70 -7.33
CA GLY A 129 -22.24 -17.25 -6.02
C GLY A 129 -21.49 -16.67 -4.83
N TYR A 130 -20.80 -15.55 -5.00
CA TYR A 130 -20.36 -14.73 -3.86
C TYR A 130 -21.54 -13.96 -3.27
N VAL A 131 -21.44 -13.60 -1.99
CA VAL A 131 -22.40 -12.75 -1.29
C VAL A 131 -21.67 -11.50 -0.82
N LEU A 132 -22.18 -10.33 -1.19
CA LEU A 132 -21.66 -9.06 -0.70
C LEU A 132 -21.84 -8.96 0.82
N GLU A 133 -20.75 -8.68 1.53
CA GLU A 133 -20.81 -8.44 2.97
C GLU A 133 -21.24 -7.01 3.30
N VAL A 134 -21.88 -6.83 4.45
CA VAL A 134 -22.39 -5.52 4.89
C VAL A 134 -21.23 -4.61 5.32
N GLU A 135 -20.21 -5.20 5.93
CA GLU A 135 -19.00 -4.53 6.39
C GLU A 135 -18.10 -4.12 5.22
N ILE A 136 -17.70 -2.86 5.22
CA ILE A 136 -16.72 -2.33 4.26
C ILE A 136 -15.35 -2.29 4.95
N PRO A 137 -14.36 -3.08 4.51
CA PRO A 137 -13.01 -3.05 5.07
C PRO A 137 -12.41 -1.66 5.15
N GLY A 138 -12.67 -0.80 4.15
CA GLY A 138 -12.35 0.62 4.16
C GLY A 138 -12.42 1.23 2.77
N TYR A 139 -11.76 2.37 2.58
CA TYR A 139 -11.80 3.12 1.33
C TYR A 139 -10.41 3.30 0.73
N VAL A 140 -10.34 3.25 -0.60
CA VAL A 140 -9.12 3.29 -1.41
C VAL A 140 -9.31 4.23 -2.59
N TYR A 141 -8.23 4.54 -3.31
CA TYR A 141 -8.29 5.29 -4.56
C TYR A 141 -8.38 4.35 -5.76
N THR A 142 -9.16 4.70 -6.78
CA THR A 142 -9.19 3.98 -8.06
C THR A 142 -8.19 4.52 -9.07
N THR A 143 -7.55 5.66 -8.78
CA THR A 143 -6.52 6.28 -9.61
C THR A 143 -5.32 6.69 -8.76
N GLN A 144 -4.13 6.73 -9.37
CA GLN A 144 -2.94 7.14 -8.66
C GLN A 144 -3.00 8.64 -8.35
N ILE A 145 -3.03 8.97 -7.07
CA ILE A 145 -3.14 10.34 -6.59
C ILE A 145 -2.12 10.49 -5.46
N CYS A 146 -1.38 11.58 -5.44
CA CYS A 146 -0.68 12.01 -4.23
C CYS A 146 0.37 11.05 -3.66
N ASN A 147 1.19 10.48 -4.55
CA ASN A 147 2.17 9.45 -4.21
C ASN A 147 1.52 8.20 -3.59
N SER A 148 0.22 7.98 -3.79
CA SER A 148 -0.39 6.71 -3.44
C SER A 148 0.36 5.56 -4.11
N VAL A 149 0.46 4.47 -3.38
CA VAL A 149 1.13 3.25 -3.86
C VAL A 149 0.06 2.30 -4.41
N PRO A 150 0.41 1.50 -5.43
CA PRO A 150 -0.51 0.49 -5.94
C PRO A 150 -0.86 -0.54 -4.87
N LEU A 151 -2.11 -1.00 -4.89
CA LEU A 151 -2.57 -2.24 -4.28
C LEU A 151 -2.78 -3.24 -5.43
N TYR A 152 -2.03 -4.33 -5.40
CA TYR A 152 -2.10 -5.39 -6.38
C TYR A 152 -3.08 -6.46 -5.93
N GLY A 153 -3.90 -6.94 -6.86
CA GLY A 153 -4.75 -8.11 -6.70
C GLY A 153 -4.16 -9.29 -7.47
N LEU A 154 -4.26 -10.47 -6.87
CA LEU A 154 -3.77 -11.72 -7.41
C LEU A 154 -4.78 -12.83 -7.13
N PHE A 155 -4.84 -13.84 -7.99
CA PHE A 155 -5.76 -14.96 -7.84
C PHE A 155 -5.08 -16.31 -8.08
N SER A 156 -5.35 -17.28 -7.20
CA SER A 156 -4.91 -18.66 -7.35
C SER A 156 -6.08 -19.55 -7.78
N VAL A 157 -6.04 -20.07 -9.01
CA VAL A 157 -7.07 -21.01 -9.50
C VAL A 157 -7.01 -22.34 -8.75
N SER A 158 -5.80 -22.82 -8.43
CA SER A 158 -5.64 -24.09 -7.72
C SER A 158 -6.03 -23.99 -6.25
N GLY A 159 -5.77 -22.83 -5.63
CA GLY A 159 -6.11 -22.55 -4.24
C GLY A 159 -7.52 -22.00 -4.06
N GLN A 160 -8.17 -21.54 -5.15
CA GLN A 160 -9.43 -20.79 -5.13
C GLN A 160 -9.37 -19.61 -4.14
N ASP A 161 -8.31 -18.81 -4.22
CA ASP A 161 -8.00 -17.77 -3.22
C ASP A 161 -7.58 -16.45 -3.85
N HIS A 162 -8.10 -15.35 -3.31
CA HIS A 162 -7.69 -13.99 -3.64
C HIS A 162 -6.63 -13.45 -2.70
N PHE A 163 -5.60 -12.84 -3.28
CA PHE A 163 -4.50 -12.26 -2.54
C PHE A 163 -4.29 -10.79 -2.92
N MET A 164 -4.06 -9.93 -1.92
CA MET A 164 -3.81 -8.51 -2.10
C MET A 164 -2.54 -8.06 -1.38
N THR A 165 -1.76 -7.22 -2.06
CA THR A 165 -0.53 -6.66 -1.50
C THR A 165 -0.23 -5.29 -2.08
N SER A 166 0.19 -4.34 -1.23
CA SER A 166 0.74 -3.08 -1.74
C SER A 166 2.18 -3.22 -2.25
N SER A 167 2.82 -4.38 -2.04
CA SER A 167 4.24 -4.63 -2.36
C SER A 167 5.18 -3.55 -1.82
N VAL A 168 4.79 -2.80 -0.80
CA VAL A 168 5.69 -1.93 -0.05
C VAL A 168 5.49 -2.26 1.41
N ILE A 169 6.58 -2.33 2.17
CA ILE A 169 6.38 -2.49 3.60
C ILE A 169 5.95 -1.17 4.21
N LEU A 170 4.83 -1.22 4.91
CA LEU A 170 4.34 -0.14 5.76
C LEU A 170 5.20 -0.11 7.02
N ASN A 171 6.25 0.71 6.99
CA ASN A 171 7.17 0.87 8.11
C ASN A 171 6.38 1.05 9.43
N SER A 172 6.69 0.19 10.40
CA SER A 172 6.46 0.26 11.85
C SER A 172 5.35 1.19 12.36
N THR A 173 4.28 0.59 12.92
CA THR A 173 3.72 1.07 14.18
C THR A 173 3.30 -0.10 15.04
N TYR A 174 3.57 0.03 16.34
CA TYR A 174 3.04 -0.77 17.43
C TYR A 174 1.55 -1.04 17.25
N PHE A 175 1.17 -2.29 17.01
CA PHE A 175 -0.21 -2.75 17.04
C PHE A 175 -0.29 -3.93 18.00
N PHE A 176 -1.14 -3.84 19.01
CA PHE A 176 -1.29 -4.83 20.10
C PHE A 176 -0.02 -5.20 20.89
N GLY A 177 0.91 -4.26 21.13
CA GLY A 177 2.05 -4.57 22.01
C GLY A 177 3.20 -5.34 21.34
N ALA A 178 3.10 -5.63 20.05
CA ALA A 178 4.13 -6.32 19.29
C ALA A 178 4.85 -5.37 18.31
N ASN A 179 6.18 -5.43 18.32
CA ASN A 179 7.00 -4.86 17.26
C ASN A 179 6.96 -5.81 16.07
N TYR A 180 6.25 -5.44 14.99
CA TYR A 180 6.40 -6.13 13.71
C TYR A 180 7.59 -5.51 12.98
N ASP A 181 8.63 -6.31 12.72
CA ASP A 181 9.75 -5.91 11.86
C ASP A 181 9.26 -5.83 10.42
N MET A 182 8.90 -4.60 10.06
CA MET A 182 8.32 -4.22 8.79
C MET A 182 9.42 -3.61 7.88
N SER A 183 10.58 -4.26 7.72
CA SER A 183 11.74 -3.68 7.01
C SER A 183 12.34 -4.46 5.81
N SER A 184 11.81 -5.62 5.42
CA SER A 184 12.24 -6.32 4.19
C SER A 184 11.56 -5.79 2.90
N ALA A 185 12.24 -4.88 2.20
CA ALA A 185 11.84 -4.31 0.91
C ALA A 185 10.97 -5.22 -0.02
N SER A 186 9.76 -4.70 -0.25
CA SER A 186 8.75 -4.87 -1.31
C SER A 186 9.09 -5.25 -2.75
N THR A 187 10.20 -5.90 -3.08
CA THR A 187 10.46 -6.36 -4.46
C THR A 187 10.32 -7.88 -4.62
N SER A 188 9.21 -8.52 -4.28
CA SER A 188 7.88 -8.03 -3.87
C SER A 188 7.12 -9.22 -3.34
N GLU A 189 6.37 -9.07 -2.25
CA GLU A 189 5.37 -10.06 -1.83
C GLU A 189 4.50 -10.53 -3.01
N ARG A 190 4.21 -9.63 -3.96
CA ARG A 190 3.64 -9.94 -5.27
C ARG A 190 4.47 -10.95 -6.08
N ALA A 191 5.78 -10.78 -6.21
CA ALA A 191 6.65 -11.74 -6.89
C ALA A 191 6.71 -13.09 -6.16
N ALA A 192 6.67 -13.10 -4.82
CA ALA A 192 6.59 -14.34 -4.04
C ALA A 192 5.26 -15.06 -4.26
N ALA A 193 4.14 -14.34 -4.27
CA ALA A 193 2.82 -14.90 -4.60
C ALA A 193 2.78 -15.44 -6.04
N ILE A 194 3.33 -14.72 -7.01
CA ILE A 194 3.45 -15.19 -8.41
C ILE A 194 4.29 -16.47 -8.48
N ALA A 195 5.43 -16.52 -7.78
CA ALA A 195 6.26 -17.73 -7.70
C ALA A 195 5.54 -18.88 -6.98
N GLY A 196 4.62 -18.56 -6.07
CA GLY A 196 3.73 -19.49 -5.37
C GLY A 196 2.52 -19.96 -6.18
N GLY A 197 2.35 -19.52 -7.42
CA GLY A 197 1.29 -19.99 -8.33
C GLY A 197 0.09 -19.04 -8.48
N TYR A 198 0.15 -17.84 -7.89
CA TYR A 198 -0.89 -16.83 -8.13
C TYR A 198 -0.71 -16.17 -9.50
N THR A 199 -1.83 -15.93 -10.18
CA THR A 199 -1.88 -15.07 -11.37
C THR A 199 -2.04 -13.63 -10.94
N ASP A 200 -1.17 -12.75 -11.43
CA ASP A 200 -1.27 -11.32 -11.19
C ASP A 200 -2.41 -10.71 -12.00
N GLN A 201 -3.38 -10.10 -11.30
CA GLN A 201 -4.49 -9.36 -11.90
C GLN A 201 -4.15 -7.87 -12.09
N GLY A 202 -2.97 -7.45 -11.63
CA GLY A 202 -2.48 -6.08 -11.76
C GLY A 202 -2.94 -5.18 -10.61
N ILE A 203 -3.01 -3.88 -10.88
CA ILE A 203 -3.38 -2.87 -9.88
C ILE A 203 -4.90 -2.86 -9.74
N VAL A 204 -5.41 -3.23 -8.57
CA VAL A 204 -6.85 -3.21 -8.26
C VAL A 204 -7.29 -1.93 -7.56
N ALA A 205 -6.36 -1.23 -6.91
CA ALA A 205 -6.58 0.07 -6.29
C ALA A 205 -5.25 0.79 -6.04
N TYR A 206 -5.33 2.00 -5.50
CA TYR A 206 -4.21 2.72 -4.93
C TYR A 206 -4.51 3.09 -3.49
N VAL A 207 -3.50 2.99 -2.64
CA VAL A 207 -3.62 3.19 -1.21
C VAL A 207 -2.67 4.29 -0.74
N PRO A 208 -2.99 5.03 0.33
CA PRO A 208 -2.08 6.01 0.91
C PRO A 208 -0.70 5.41 1.13
N ALA A 209 0.33 6.05 0.57
CA ALA A 209 1.69 5.77 0.98
C ALA A 209 1.80 6.11 2.46
N ARG A 210 2.31 5.18 3.27
CA ARG A 210 2.72 5.49 4.63
C ARG A 210 3.99 6.34 4.57
N GLY A 211 3.83 7.63 4.32
CA GLY A 211 4.87 8.63 4.50
C GLY A 211 5.21 8.71 5.99
N SER A 212 6.49 8.75 6.32
CA SER A 212 7.02 8.98 7.65
C SER A 212 6.64 10.38 8.17
N VAL A 213 5.38 10.66 8.49
CA VAL A 213 4.97 11.87 9.21
C VAL A 213 3.65 11.60 9.93
N PHE A 214 3.75 11.21 11.20
CA PHE A 214 3.23 12.06 12.26
C PHE A 214 4.31 12.06 13.34
N ASP A 215 5.19 13.06 13.30
CA ASP A 215 5.63 13.64 14.56
C ASP A 215 4.33 13.96 15.29
N ALA A 216 3.98 13.14 16.27
CA ALA A 216 3.02 13.55 17.27
C ALA A 216 3.48 14.94 17.76
N PRO A 217 2.58 15.90 17.97
CA PRO A 217 2.96 17.05 18.75
C PRO A 217 3.40 16.50 20.10
N SER A 218 4.71 16.48 20.34
CA SER A 218 5.28 16.25 21.64
C SER A 218 4.76 17.38 22.52
N CYS A 219 3.78 17.06 23.37
CA CYS A 219 3.55 17.81 24.59
C CYS A 219 4.67 17.46 25.59
#